data_AF-A0A9P6SWI3-F1
#
_entry.id   AF-A0A9P6SWI3-F1
#
_cell.length_a   1.000
_cell.length_b   1.000
_cell.length_c   1.000
_cell.angle_alpha   90.00
_cell.angle_beta   90.00
_cell.angle_gamma   90.00
#
_symmetry.space_group_name_H-M   'P 1'
#
loop_
_entity.id
_entity.type
_entity.pdbx_description
1 polymer ?
#
loop_
_entity_poly.entity_id
_entity_poly.type
_entity_poly.pdbx_seq_one_letter_code
_entity_poly.pdbx_strand_id
1 'polypeptide(L)'
;ALTAYMHDMANYSSFMPVYDKPILVGYATNHAAELMERLSDSEARIVYLCHLAHYFDALVKDNSPEEGEALWAKVSFMTRWNQDPFTRGSYTSIPVGASPADIEEFQIPVSARVYGQLTGDDDYEHCSNDDGDDDDDDVVGNKSVGLSAAVALMSVNDPETGRVFFAGEHTSLGHFASVQGAILSGRLEASKILGREHSHEH
;
A
#
# COMPACT_ATOMS: atom_id res chain seq x y z
N ALA A 1 10.51 -6.86 22.75
CA ALA A 1 11.15 -6.64 21.44
C ALA A 1 12.18 -7.73 21.14
N LEU A 2 13.29 -7.84 21.89
CA LEU A 2 14.34 -8.84 21.65
C LEU A 2 13.82 -10.28 21.53
N THR A 3 13.00 -10.74 22.48
CA THR A 3 12.44 -12.11 22.44
C THR A 3 11.61 -12.36 21.18
N ALA A 4 10.79 -11.40 20.76
CA ALA A 4 10.00 -11.52 19.53
C ALA A 4 10.90 -11.50 18.30
N TYR A 5 11.93 -10.65 18.29
CA TYR A 5 12.91 -10.59 17.21
C TYR A 5 13.72 -11.90 17.05
N MET A 6 14.09 -12.54 18.15
CA MET A 6 14.76 -13.84 18.14
C MET A 6 13.85 -14.98 17.66
N HIS A 7 12.55 -14.88 17.95
CA HIS A 7 11.55 -15.85 17.53
C HIS A 7 11.20 -15.69 16.04
N ASP A 8 10.99 -14.45 15.58
CA ASP A 8 10.68 -14.10 14.20
C ASP A 8 11.98 -13.96 13.40
N MET A 9 12.62 -15.09 13.08
CA MET A 9 13.84 -15.23 12.25
C MET A 9 14.63 -13.94 12.03
N ALA A 10 15.59 -13.68 12.90
CA ALA A 10 16.52 -12.57 12.74
C ALA A 10 17.47 -12.79 11.55
N ASN A 11 17.37 -11.94 10.53
CA ASN A 11 18.24 -11.97 9.35
C ASN A 11 19.09 -10.70 9.25
N TYR A 12 20.32 -10.85 8.75
CA TYR A 12 21.25 -9.75 8.55
C TYR A 12 21.93 -9.83 7.18
N SER A 13 22.27 -8.68 6.62
CA SER A 13 23.09 -8.57 5.42
C SER A 13 24.23 -7.59 5.65
N SER A 14 25.45 -8.05 5.35
CA SER A 14 26.65 -7.22 5.40
C SER A 14 26.89 -6.57 4.05
N PHE A 15 27.08 -5.25 4.08
CA PHE A 15 27.36 -4.44 2.90
C PHE A 15 28.88 -4.18 2.73
N MET A 16 29.71 -4.72 3.64
CA MET A 16 31.16 -4.67 3.54
C MET A 16 31.70 -5.21 2.21
N PRO A 17 31.25 -6.38 1.69
CA PRO A 17 31.80 -6.92 0.44
C PRO A 17 31.47 -6.08 -0.80
N VAL A 18 30.42 -5.27 -0.75
CA VAL A 18 29.93 -4.50 -1.90
C VAL A 18 30.46 -3.07 -1.90
N TYR A 19 30.53 -2.46 -0.71
CA TYR A 19 30.84 -1.03 -0.58
C TYR A 19 32.13 -0.75 0.19
N ASP A 20 32.83 -1.78 0.66
CA ASP A 20 34.02 -1.66 1.53
C ASP A 20 33.77 -0.76 2.76
N LYS A 21 32.55 -0.85 3.31
CA LYS A 21 32.10 -0.07 4.47
C LYS A 21 31.43 -0.98 5.49
N PRO A 22 31.65 -0.75 6.80
CA PRO A 22 31.08 -1.57 7.88
C PRO A 22 29.59 -1.22 8.10
N ILE A 23 28.76 -1.56 7.11
CA ILE A 23 27.32 -1.34 7.13
C ILE A 23 26.66 -2.70 7.28
N LEU A 24 25.79 -2.82 8.28
CA LEU A 24 25.00 -4.01 8.55
C LEU A 24 23.52 -3.64 8.48
N VAL A 25 22.74 -4.41 7.72
CA VAL A 25 21.29 -4.27 7.63
C VAL A 25 20.65 -5.45 8.34
N GLY A 26 19.83 -5.17 9.34
CA GLY A 26 19.01 -6.17 10.02
C GLY A 26 17.57 -6.10 9.51
N TYR A 27 16.94 -7.27 9.35
CA TYR A 27 15.56 -7.39 8.92
C TYR A 27 14.69 -7.82 10.10
N ALA A 28 13.59 -7.09 10.33
CA ALA A 28 12.53 -7.46 11.25
C ALA A 28 11.27 -7.77 10.44
N THR A 29 10.65 -8.92 10.72
CA THR A 29 9.45 -9.41 10.03
C THR A 29 8.34 -9.67 11.04
N ASN A 30 7.10 -9.86 10.55
CA ASN A 30 5.97 -10.29 11.36
C ASN A 30 5.76 -9.39 12.61
N HIS A 31 5.54 -10.02 13.77
CA HIS A 31 5.26 -9.31 15.01
C HIS A 31 6.47 -8.50 15.51
N ALA A 32 7.69 -8.99 15.25
CA ALA A 32 8.89 -8.24 15.55
C ALA A 32 8.94 -6.89 14.80
N ALA A 33 8.48 -6.82 13.54
CA ALA A 33 8.45 -5.56 12.79
C ALA A 33 7.57 -4.51 13.50
N GLU A 34 6.34 -4.87 13.87
CA GLU A 34 5.42 -3.98 14.58
C GLU A 34 5.97 -3.51 15.93
N LEU A 35 6.62 -4.42 16.67
CA LEU A 35 7.25 -4.10 17.95
C LEU A 35 8.43 -3.15 17.79
N MET A 36 9.27 -3.38 16.77
CA MET A 36 10.45 -2.56 16.51
C MET A 36 10.05 -1.15 16.09
N GLU A 37 8.98 -0.96 15.31
CA GLU A 37 8.52 0.38 14.94
C GLU A 37 8.08 1.24 16.13
N ARG A 38 7.71 0.64 17.27
CA ARG A 38 7.38 1.35 18.51
C ARG A 38 8.59 1.86 19.30
N LEU A 39 9.79 1.42 18.93
CA LEU A 39 11.03 1.80 19.59
C LEU A 39 11.66 3.03 18.93
N SER A 40 12.45 3.79 19.69
CA SER A 40 13.40 4.74 19.13
C SER A 40 14.55 4.02 18.39
N ASP A 41 15.25 4.73 17.50
CA ASP A 41 16.39 4.18 16.75
C ASP A 41 17.52 3.69 17.68
N SER A 42 17.69 4.32 18.84
CA SER A 42 18.65 3.89 19.87
C SER A 42 18.25 2.61 20.58
N GLU A 43 16.97 2.46 20.94
CA GLU A 43 16.45 1.26 21.59
C GLU A 43 16.45 0.07 20.62
N ALA A 44 16.00 0.29 19.38
CA ALA A 44 16.07 -0.70 18.32
C ALA A 44 17.50 -1.17 18.09
N ARG A 45 18.47 -0.24 18.03
CA ARG A 45 19.90 -0.57 17.93
C ARG A 45 20.36 -1.47 19.07
N ILE A 46 19.96 -1.19 20.31
CA ILE A 46 20.30 -2.03 21.47
C ILE A 46 19.73 -3.44 21.28
N VAL A 47 18.48 -3.58 20.83
CA VAL A 47 17.88 -4.90 20.54
C VAL A 47 18.71 -5.68 19.52
N TYR A 48 19.10 -5.05 18.40
CA TYR A 48 19.93 -5.69 17.39
C TYR A 48 21.31 -6.07 17.91
N LEU A 49 21.97 -5.19 18.68
CA LEU A 49 23.29 -5.46 19.26
C LEU A 49 23.22 -6.57 20.31
N CYS A 50 22.22 -6.57 21.19
CA CYS A 50 22.00 -7.65 22.15
C CYS A 50 21.79 -8.98 21.44
N HIS A 51 21.05 -9.02 20.33
CA HIS A 51 20.92 -10.24 19.55
C HIS A 51 22.27 -10.70 18.98
N LEU A 52 23.02 -9.82 18.32
CA LEU A 52 24.34 -10.14 17.75
C LEU A 52 25.36 -10.57 18.80
N ALA A 53 25.28 -10.00 20.01
CA ALA A 53 26.14 -10.34 21.15
C ALA A 53 26.02 -11.81 21.59
N HIS A 54 24.95 -12.53 21.20
CA HIS A 54 24.85 -13.98 21.44
C HIS A 54 25.79 -14.80 20.54
N TYR A 55 26.30 -14.20 19.45
CA TYR A 55 27.14 -14.87 18.45
C TYR A 55 28.55 -14.29 18.36
N PHE A 56 28.73 -13.03 18.77
CA PHE A 56 29.97 -12.29 18.64
C PHE A 56 30.42 -11.73 19.98
N ASP A 57 31.36 -12.44 20.63
CA ASP A 57 31.95 -12.02 21.92
C ASP A 57 32.56 -10.61 21.85
N ALA A 58 33.03 -10.19 20.67
CA ALA A 58 33.57 -8.86 20.44
C ALA A 58 32.58 -7.71 20.75
N LEU A 59 31.27 -8.00 20.82
CA LEU A 59 30.23 -7.04 21.18
C LEU A 59 29.93 -7.01 22.69
N VAL A 60 30.42 -7.99 23.45
CA VAL A 60 30.20 -8.14 24.90
C VAL A 60 31.41 -7.67 25.71
N LYS A 61 32.58 -7.50 25.07
CA LYS A 61 33.80 -7.05 25.74
C LYS A 61 33.57 -5.69 26.42
N ASP A 62 33.86 -5.64 27.71
CA ASP A 62 33.85 -4.41 28.47
C ASP A 62 34.95 -3.48 27.96
N ASN A 63 34.69 -2.17 28.00
CA ASN A 63 35.69 -1.14 27.74
C ASN A 63 36.76 -1.13 28.85
N SER A 64 37.60 -2.15 28.89
CA SER A 64 38.80 -2.16 29.72
C SER A 64 39.96 -1.54 28.95
N PRO A 65 40.91 -0.85 29.63
CA PRO A 65 42.09 -0.28 28.99
C PRO A 65 42.95 -1.32 28.25
N GLU A 66 42.82 -2.61 28.60
CA GLU A 66 43.62 -3.71 28.07
C GLU A 66 42.99 -4.39 26.85
N GLU A 67 41.66 -4.35 26.71
CA GLU A 67 40.92 -5.12 25.69
C GLU A 67 40.39 -4.27 24.51
N GLY A 68 40.58 -2.95 24.57
CA GLY A 68 40.19 -2.01 23.51
C GLY A 68 38.75 -1.50 23.63
N GLU A 69 38.35 -0.59 22.73
CA GLU A 69 36.98 -0.05 22.71
C GLU A 69 36.02 -1.11 22.14
N ALA A 70 34.86 -1.29 22.79
CA ALA A 70 33.79 -2.14 22.32
C ALA A 70 33.37 -1.76 20.88
N LEU A 71 32.97 -2.74 20.06
CA LEU A 71 32.51 -2.48 18.69
C LEU A 71 31.02 -2.12 18.68
N TRP A 72 30.67 -0.94 19.18
CA TRP A 72 29.28 -0.45 19.19
C TRP A 72 28.95 0.35 17.93
N ALA A 73 27.78 0.10 17.34
CA ALA A 73 27.31 0.84 16.19
C ALA A 73 27.06 2.32 16.57
N LYS A 74 27.85 3.22 15.99
CA LYS A 74 27.78 4.67 16.29
C LYS A 74 26.51 5.31 15.78
N VAL A 75 26.02 4.85 14.63
CA VAL A 75 24.83 5.38 13.95
C VAL A 75 23.90 4.21 13.60
N SER A 76 22.61 4.41 13.80
CA SER A 76 21.55 3.52 13.34
C SER A 76 20.46 4.34 12.65
N PHE A 77 19.78 3.70 11.70
CA PHE A 77 18.58 4.22 11.06
C PHE A 77 17.58 3.08 10.94
N MET A 78 16.32 3.35 11.25
CA MET A 78 15.25 2.36 11.14
C MET A 78 14.06 2.92 10.34
N THR A 79 13.68 2.22 9.28
CA THR A 79 12.45 2.49 8.53
C THR A 79 11.23 2.04 9.33
N ARG A 80 10.14 2.80 9.26
CA ARG A 80 8.85 2.50 9.91
C ARG A 80 7.73 2.58 8.89
N TRP A 81 7.67 1.57 8.03
CA TRP A 81 6.76 1.55 6.87
C TRP A 81 5.30 1.48 7.27
N ASN A 82 4.97 0.83 8.39
CA ASN A 82 3.60 0.70 8.87
C ASN A 82 3.09 2.01 9.51
N GLN A 83 3.95 2.76 10.19
CA GLN A 83 3.63 4.08 10.75
C GLN A 83 3.69 5.24 9.74
N ASP A 84 4.37 5.07 8.61
CA ASP A 84 4.44 6.11 7.58
C ASP A 84 3.03 6.36 6.99
N PRO A 85 2.50 7.60 7.06
CA PRO A 85 1.14 7.92 6.64
C PRO A 85 0.89 7.72 5.14
N PHE A 86 1.94 7.69 4.31
CA PHE A 86 1.85 7.56 2.86
C PHE A 86 1.95 6.12 2.38
N THR A 87 2.53 5.21 3.17
CA THR A 87 2.72 3.80 2.77
C THR A 87 1.85 2.84 3.59
N ARG A 88 1.72 3.07 4.91
CA ARG A 88 0.91 2.27 5.85
C ARG A 88 1.17 0.76 5.79
N GLY A 89 2.40 0.37 5.46
CA GLY A 89 2.81 -1.00 5.19
C GLY A 89 3.99 -1.06 4.24
N SER A 90 4.58 -2.24 4.08
CA SER A 90 5.73 -2.44 3.19
C SER A 90 5.30 -2.71 1.75
N TYR A 91 4.47 -3.73 1.56
CA TYR A 91 4.00 -4.19 0.25
C TYR A 91 2.79 -5.11 0.41
N THR A 92 2.06 -5.32 -0.68
CA THR A 92 0.89 -6.20 -0.72
C THR A 92 1.23 -7.66 -0.42
N SER A 93 0.42 -8.30 0.41
CA SER A 93 0.36 -9.75 0.54
C SER A 93 -1.09 -10.20 0.47
N ILE A 94 -1.35 -11.42 0.01
CA ILE A 94 -2.70 -11.98 -0.03
C ILE A 94 -2.97 -12.60 1.34
N PRO A 95 -3.84 -12.01 2.18
CA PRO A 95 -4.14 -12.56 3.49
C PRO A 95 -4.93 -13.87 3.39
N VAL A 96 -4.98 -14.61 4.50
CA VAL A 96 -5.83 -15.81 4.59
C VAL A 96 -7.29 -15.42 4.33
N GLY A 97 -7.92 -16.09 3.38
CA GLY A 97 -9.32 -15.83 2.99
C GLY A 97 -9.48 -14.88 1.80
N ALA A 98 -8.42 -14.19 1.37
CA ALA A 98 -8.40 -13.44 0.12
C ALA A 98 -7.89 -14.31 -1.04
N SER A 99 -8.07 -13.83 -2.27
CA SER A 99 -7.64 -14.51 -3.48
C SER A 99 -6.91 -13.59 -4.44
N PRO A 100 -6.10 -14.14 -5.36
CA PRO A 100 -5.59 -13.43 -6.53
C PRO A 100 -6.61 -12.57 -7.29
N ALA A 101 -7.88 -12.99 -7.32
CA ALA A 101 -8.95 -12.26 -8.00
C ALA A 101 -9.20 -10.87 -7.38
N ASP A 102 -8.92 -10.70 -6.07
CA ASP A 102 -9.05 -9.40 -5.41
C ASP A 102 -8.06 -8.37 -5.99
N ILE A 103 -6.90 -8.83 -6.48
CA ILE A 103 -5.90 -7.98 -7.15
C ILE A 103 -6.37 -7.59 -8.56
N GLU A 104 -7.00 -8.53 -9.28
CA GLU A 104 -7.56 -8.27 -10.61
C GLU A 104 -8.68 -7.23 -10.55
N GLU A 105 -9.49 -7.27 -9.50
CA GLU A 105 -10.59 -6.33 -9.28
C GLU A 105 -10.11 -4.88 -9.19
N PHE A 106 -8.91 -4.63 -8.65
CA PHE A 106 -8.29 -3.29 -8.65
C PHE A 106 -7.92 -2.78 -10.04
N GLN A 107 -7.75 -3.64 -11.05
CA GLN A 107 -7.46 -3.20 -12.43
C GLN A 107 -8.69 -2.64 -13.15
N ILE A 108 -9.88 -2.81 -12.58
CA ILE A 108 -11.15 -2.38 -13.16
C ILE A 108 -11.41 -0.92 -12.74
N PRO A 109 -11.46 0.04 -13.68
CA PRO A 109 -11.70 1.44 -13.35
C PRO A 109 -13.07 1.67 -12.71
N VAL A 110 -13.17 2.63 -11.79
CA VAL A 110 -14.48 3.11 -11.30
C VAL A 110 -15.17 3.88 -12.42
N SER A 111 -16.49 3.70 -12.56
CA SER A 111 -17.38 4.04 -13.70
C SER A 111 -17.37 3.08 -14.90
N ALA A 112 -16.37 2.19 -15.03
CA ALA A 112 -16.46 1.06 -15.96
C ALA A 112 -17.34 -0.07 -15.40
N ARG A 113 -17.53 -0.08 -14.08
CA ARG A 113 -18.50 -0.96 -13.41
C ARG A 113 -19.89 -0.35 -13.59
N VAL A 114 -20.75 -1.05 -14.34
CA VAL A 114 -22.19 -0.82 -14.26
C VAL A 114 -22.61 -1.32 -12.88
N TYR A 115 -22.55 -0.45 -11.88
CA TYR A 115 -23.31 -0.70 -10.67
C TYR A 115 -24.77 -0.74 -11.14
N GLY A 116 -25.42 -1.91 -11.03
CA GLY A 116 -26.87 -1.95 -11.13
C GLY A 116 -27.41 -0.86 -10.20
N GLN A 117 -28.46 -0.15 -10.63
CA GLN A 117 -29.15 0.78 -9.73
C GLN A 117 -29.25 0.09 -8.38
N LEU A 118 -28.67 0.69 -7.34
CA LEU A 118 -29.04 0.36 -5.99
C LEU A 118 -30.52 0.75 -5.93
N THR A 119 -31.39 -0.21 -6.25
CA THR A 119 -32.81 -0.10 -5.98
C THR A 119 -32.85 0.09 -4.48
N GLY A 120 -33.14 1.32 -4.06
CA GLY A 120 -33.32 1.68 -2.67
C GLY A 120 -34.59 1.06 -2.09
N ASP A 121 -34.81 -0.22 -2.39
CA ASP A 121 -35.78 -1.06 -1.71
C ASP A 121 -35.04 -1.63 -0.48
N ASP A 122 -34.60 -0.71 0.39
CA ASP A 122 -34.50 -1.02 1.80
C ASP A 122 -35.94 -1.21 2.25
N ASP A 123 -36.39 -2.47 2.27
CA ASP A 123 -37.63 -2.93 2.92
C ASP A 123 -37.55 -2.64 4.43
N TYR A 124 -37.66 -1.37 4.79
CA TYR A 124 -38.07 -0.94 6.12
C TYR A 124 -39.60 -1.04 6.16
N GLU A 125 -40.11 -2.17 6.66
CA GLU A 125 -41.49 -2.26 7.14
C GLU A 125 -41.72 -1.15 8.17
N HIS A 126 -42.35 -0.05 7.75
CA HIS A 126 -42.94 0.91 8.66
C HIS A 126 -44.46 0.92 8.44
N CYS A 127 -45.16 0.58 9.53
CA CYS A 127 -46.59 0.43 9.62
C CYS A 127 -47.37 1.60 9.01
N SER A 128 -48.36 1.23 8.20
CA SER A 128 -49.43 2.05 7.62
C SER A 128 -49.97 3.15 8.53
N ASN A 129 -50.21 4.33 7.94
CA ASN A 129 -51.46 5.10 8.07
C ASN A 129 -51.61 6.04 6.85
N ASP A 130 -52.68 5.78 6.08
CA ASP A 130 -53.70 6.69 5.56
C ASP A 130 -53.36 8.16 5.22
N ASP A 131 -53.64 8.54 3.97
CA ASP A 131 -54.47 9.68 3.51
C ASP A 131 -53.89 10.48 2.33
N GLY A 132 -54.58 10.39 1.17
CA GLY A 132 -54.97 11.55 0.35
C GLY A 132 -54.02 12.15 -0.71
N ASP A 133 -54.42 11.94 -1.98
CA ASP A 133 -54.65 12.94 -3.05
C ASP A 133 -53.52 13.72 -3.79
N ASP A 134 -53.80 13.87 -5.10
CA ASP A 134 -53.47 14.95 -6.07
C ASP A 134 -52.22 14.88 -6.99
N ASP A 135 -52.50 14.47 -8.25
CA ASP A 135 -52.39 15.20 -9.53
C ASP A 135 -51.10 15.95 -10.00
N ASP A 136 -50.76 15.59 -11.25
CA ASP A 136 -50.38 16.40 -12.43
C ASP A 136 -48.97 16.99 -12.71
N ASP A 137 -48.63 16.76 -14.00
CA ASP A 137 -47.95 17.60 -15.00
C ASP A 137 -46.41 17.73 -15.11
N ASP A 138 -45.91 17.09 -16.17
CA ASP A 138 -45.10 17.60 -17.30
C ASP A 138 -44.38 18.96 -17.19
N VAL A 139 -43.14 19.01 -17.72
CA VAL A 139 -42.68 19.91 -18.82
C VAL A 139 -41.15 20.07 -18.87
N VAL A 140 -40.58 19.52 -19.96
CA VAL A 140 -39.62 20.10 -20.91
C VAL A 140 -38.60 21.16 -20.43
N GLY A 141 -37.33 20.76 -20.45
CA GLY A 141 -36.29 21.31 -21.32
C GLY A 141 -35.72 22.71 -21.03
N ASN A 142 -34.38 22.78 -20.94
CA ASN A 142 -33.67 23.94 -21.47
C ASN A 142 -32.25 23.60 -21.93
N LYS A 143 -32.02 23.77 -23.25
CA LYS A 143 -30.69 23.91 -23.84
C LYS A 143 -30.18 25.33 -23.55
N SER A 144 -28.98 25.46 -23.02
CA SER A 144 -28.15 26.64 -23.28
C SER A 144 -26.67 26.24 -23.21
N VAL A 145 -25.96 26.33 -24.34
CA VAL A 145 -25.10 27.45 -24.78
C VAL A 145 -23.64 27.16 -24.41
N GLY A 146 -22.83 26.95 -25.44
CA GLY A 146 -21.41 26.66 -25.31
C GLY A 146 -20.62 27.85 -24.80
N LEU A 147 -19.74 27.59 -23.84
CA LEU A 147 -18.60 28.43 -23.48
C LEU A 147 -17.35 27.55 -23.37
N SER A 148 -16.33 27.93 -24.15
CA SER A 148 -14.90 27.86 -23.85
C SER A 148 -14.31 26.53 -23.38
N ALA A 149 -13.38 26.01 -24.19
CA ALA A 149 -12.44 24.93 -23.87
C ALA A 149 -11.46 25.32 -22.74
N ALA A 150 -11.99 25.55 -21.55
CA ALA A 150 -11.29 25.33 -20.31
C ALA A 150 -11.43 23.83 -20.01
N VAL A 151 -10.35 23.20 -19.56
CA VAL A 151 -10.36 21.81 -19.07
C VAL A 151 -11.42 21.75 -17.97
N ALA A 152 -12.63 21.33 -18.32
CA ALA A 152 -13.69 21.08 -17.37
C ALA A 152 -13.17 19.97 -16.47
N LEU A 153 -13.11 20.22 -15.16
CA LEU A 153 -12.90 19.18 -14.18
C LEU A 153 -14.01 18.15 -14.39
N MET A 154 -13.70 17.06 -15.09
CA MET A 154 -14.63 15.97 -15.34
C MET A 154 -15.02 15.38 -14.00
N SER A 155 -16.32 15.36 -13.70
CA SER A 155 -16.82 14.67 -12.51
C SER A 155 -16.52 13.18 -12.67
N VAL A 156 -16.02 12.52 -11.62
CA VAL A 156 -15.90 11.05 -11.61
C VAL A 156 -17.27 10.37 -11.81
N ASN A 157 -18.37 11.08 -11.58
CA ASN A 157 -19.71 10.58 -11.81
C ASN A 157 -20.20 10.82 -13.23
N ASP A 158 -19.38 11.36 -14.13
CA ASP A 158 -19.73 11.50 -15.54
C ASP A 158 -19.77 10.11 -16.20
N PRO A 159 -20.94 9.63 -16.63
CA PRO A 159 -21.11 8.27 -17.12
C PRO A 159 -20.41 8.01 -18.47
N GLU A 160 -20.04 9.05 -19.21
CA GLU A 160 -19.35 8.91 -20.50
C GLU A 160 -17.83 9.03 -20.35
N THR A 161 -17.34 9.86 -19.41
CA THR A 161 -15.93 10.29 -19.35
C THR A 161 -15.26 10.21 -17.97
N GLY A 162 -16.02 10.08 -16.88
CA GLY A 162 -15.57 10.16 -15.50
C GLY A 162 -14.90 8.89 -14.95
N ARG A 163 -13.76 8.48 -15.50
CA ARG A 163 -13.10 7.22 -15.08
C ARG A 163 -11.98 7.44 -14.06
N VAL A 164 -11.98 6.64 -12.99
CA VAL A 164 -10.85 6.53 -12.05
C VAL A 164 -10.15 5.19 -12.29
N PHE A 165 -8.88 5.26 -12.67
CA PHE A 165 -8.02 4.10 -12.90
C PHE A 165 -7.10 3.89 -11.69
N PHE A 166 -6.71 2.65 -11.44
CA PHE A 166 -5.77 2.29 -10.36
C PHE A 166 -4.54 1.60 -10.93
N ALA A 167 -3.38 2.05 -10.49
CA ALA A 167 -2.09 1.45 -10.81
C ALA A 167 -1.25 1.35 -9.53
N GLY A 168 -0.21 0.52 -9.58
CA GLY A 168 0.67 0.25 -8.45
C GLY A 168 0.89 -1.23 -8.26
N GLU A 169 1.83 -1.60 -7.37
CA GLU A 169 2.17 -3.01 -7.16
C GLU A 169 0.96 -3.87 -6.74
N HIS A 170 0.01 -3.29 -6.03
CA HIS A 170 -1.20 -3.93 -5.54
C HIS A 170 -2.27 -4.17 -6.62
N THR A 171 -1.99 -3.79 -7.87
CA THR A 171 -2.91 -3.95 -9.01
C THR A 171 -2.37 -4.94 -10.05
N SER A 172 -1.16 -5.48 -9.87
CA SER A 172 -0.50 -6.32 -10.88
C SER A 172 -0.45 -7.77 -10.41
N LEU A 173 -1.40 -8.62 -10.81
CA LEU A 173 -1.46 -10.01 -10.35
C LEU A 173 -0.17 -10.80 -10.62
N GLY A 174 0.40 -10.69 -11.82
CA GLY A 174 1.61 -11.47 -12.17
C GLY A 174 2.90 -11.03 -11.45
N HIS A 175 2.89 -9.83 -10.83
CA HIS A 175 4.08 -9.18 -10.29
C HIS A 175 3.77 -8.29 -9.07
N PHE A 176 2.82 -8.68 -8.20
CA PHE A 176 2.50 -7.90 -7.00
C PHE A 176 3.69 -7.89 -6.04
N ALA A 177 3.67 -6.96 -5.06
CA ALA A 177 4.77 -6.75 -4.12
C ALA A 177 6.13 -6.44 -4.78
N SER A 178 6.12 -5.80 -5.96
CA SER A 178 7.33 -5.54 -6.72
C SER A 178 7.31 -4.21 -7.45
N VAL A 179 8.50 -3.61 -7.59
CA VAL A 179 8.72 -2.40 -8.38
C VAL A 179 8.34 -2.62 -9.84
N GLN A 180 8.67 -3.79 -10.40
CA GLN A 180 8.32 -4.12 -11.78
C GLN A 180 6.80 -4.16 -11.99
N GLY A 181 6.04 -4.73 -11.05
CA GLY A 181 4.58 -4.73 -11.10
C GLY A 181 3.99 -3.31 -11.04
N ALA A 182 4.56 -2.42 -10.24
CA ALA A 182 4.17 -1.02 -10.20
C ALA A 182 4.43 -0.31 -11.55
N ILE A 183 5.57 -0.57 -12.20
CA ILE A 183 5.89 0.01 -13.52
C ILE A 183 4.96 -0.53 -14.60
N LEU A 184 4.73 -1.84 -14.63
CA LEU A 184 3.90 -2.49 -15.64
C LEU A 184 2.43 -2.07 -15.53
N SER A 185 1.87 -2.04 -14.32
CA SER A 185 0.49 -1.56 -14.09
C SER A 185 0.35 -0.09 -14.50
N GLY A 186 1.32 0.77 -14.17
CA GLY A 186 1.28 2.17 -14.61
C GLY A 186 1.26 2.34 -16.13
N ARG A 187 2.01 1.51 -16.87
CA ARG A 187 1.99 1.51 -18.35
C ARG A 187 0.67 0.99 -18.92
N LEU A 188 0.10 -0.03 -18.27
CA LEU A 188 -1.19 -0.60 -18.65
C LEU A 188 -2.29 0.46 -18.54
N GLU A 189 -2.41 1.10 -17.37
CA GLU A 189 -3.45 2.12 -17.14
C GLU A 189 -3.24 3.36 -18.03
N ALA A 190 -1.99 3.78 -18.26
CA ALA A 190 -1.70 4.85 -19.22
C ALA A 190 -2.18 4.51 -20.64
N SER A 191 -2.06 3.25 -21.06
CA SER A 191 -2.54 2.81 -22.38
C SER A 191 -4.07 2.83 -22.46
N LYS A 192 -4.77 2.39 -21.39
CA LYS A 192 -6.23 2.48 -21.27
C LYS A 192 -6.72 3.94 -21.34
N ILE A 193 -6.07 4.86 -20.61
CA ILE A 193 -6.40 6.29 -20.60
C ILE A 193 -6.22 6.92 -21.99
N LEU A 194 -5.16 6.55 -22.71
CA LEU A 194 -4.90 7.06 -24.05
C LEU A 194 -5.77 6.44 -25.15
N GLY A 195 -6.67 5.50 -24.81
CA GLY A 195 -7.49 4.77 -25.77
C GLY A 195 -6.68 3.89 -26.72
N ARG A 196 -5.45 3.52 -26.32
CA ARG A 196 -4.57 2.65 -27.10
C ARG A 196 -4.83 1.20 -26.71
N GLU A 197 -6.01 0.70 -27.03
CA GLU A 197 -6.18 -0.75 -27.05
C GLU A 197 -5.29 -1.31 -28.16
N HIS A 198 -4.50 -2.35 -27.83
CA HIS A 198 -3.80 -3.11 -28.85
C HIS A 198 -4.86 -3.70 -29.77
N SER A 199 -5.04 -3.10 -30.95
CA SER A 199 -5.60 -3.78 -32.11
C SER A 199 -4.68 -4.95 -32.42
N HIS A 200 -4.94 -6.09 -31.77
CA HIS A 200 -4.48 -7.38 -32.22
C HIS A 200 -5.22 -7.68 -33.53
N GLU A 201 -4.70 -7.12 -34.62
CA GLU A 201 -4.94 -7.63 -35.96
C GLU A 201 -4.30 -9.02 -36.04
N HIS A 202 -5.14 -10.03 -36.16
CA HIS A 202 -4.79 -11.36 -36.67
C HIS A 202 -5.40 -11.53 -38.06
#